data_AF-A0A2E5ES59-F1
#
_entry.id   AF-A0A2E5ES59-F1
#
_cell.length_a   1.000
_cell.length_b   1.000
_cell.length_c   1.000
_cell.angle_alpha   90.00
_cell.angle_beta   90.00
_cell.angle_gamma   90.00
#
_symmetry.space_group_name_H-M   'P 1'
#
loop_
_entity.id
_entity.type
_entity.pdbx_description
1 polymer ?
#
loop_
_entity_poly.entity_id
_entity_poly.type
_entity_poly.pdbx_seq_one_letter_code
_entity_poly.pdbx_strand_id
1 'polypeptide(L)'
;MAGLNFNAETVAPNQAFENLAPAWYTAMITDSTMKATKGGDGSYLEIELEVVAPAQFAGRKLWDRLNLNNPNEKAVEIAYQTLSAICHATGVIQVQDSQQLHNIPMDVKVGMSKVTEQYPEPRNEVKGYRPVQGGGNVGGAPQAMGAPQAPQGAPQAPQGAPQAAAQAQAPQQQQWQQPQQAPQQTEAPVTTYNQAPQNAAPQQQEQAPQQGGWQNAAPQQAAPQQQAQAPQQQADLPPAEQHPQTDPAGQAAAQADVPPWLANQQG
;
A
#
# COMPACT_ATOMS: atom_id res chain seq x y z
N MET A 1 7.61 37.87 -40.33
CA MET A 1 8.12 37.61 -38.97
C MET A 1 6.96 37.78 -38.00
N ALA A 2 6.73 36.84 -37.08
CA ALA A 2 5.65 36.94 -36.12
C ALA A 2 6.07 37.85 -34.95
N GLY A 3 5.25 38.86 -34.63
CA GLY A 3 5.42 39.67 -33.42
C GLY A 3 4.76 38.96 -32.25
N LEU A 4 5.54 38.60 -31.23
CA LEU A 4 5.05 38.01 -29.99
C LEU A 4 5.05 39.08 -28.89
N ASN A 5 3.87 39.49 -28.42
CA ASN A 5 3.72 40.38 -27.26
C ASN A 5 3.51 39.54 -25.98
N PHE A 6 4.56 38.86 -25.52
CA PHE A 6 4.54 37.95 -24.36
C PHE A 6 5.42 38.51 -23.23
N ASN A 7 4.91 38.52 -22.00
CA ASN A 7 5.67 38.85 -20.80
C ASN A 7 5.90 37.59 -19.94
N ALA A 8 7.16 37.16 -19.84
CA ALA A 8 7.55 35.98 -19.08
C ALA A 8 7.46 36.18 -17.55
N GLU A 9 7.36 37.42 -17.06
CA GLU A 9 7.19 37.68 -15.61
C GLU A 9 5.77 37.38 -15.13
N THR A 10 4.79 37.41 -16.02
CA THR A 10 3.38 37.14 -15.70
C THR A 10 2.99 35.68 -15.94
N VAL A 11 3.87 34.88 -16.54
CA VAL A 11 3.60 33.48 -16.90
C VAL A 11 4.69 32.62 -16.29
N ALA A 12 4.31 31.79 -15.33
CA ALA A 12 5.25 30.83 -14.75
C ALA A 12 5.83 29.94 -15.86
N PRO A 13 7.15 29.74 -15.91
CA PRO A 13 7.75 28.83 -16.88
C PRO A 13 7.18 27.43 -16.68
N ASN A 14 7.00 26.71 -17.79
CA ASN A 14 6.61 25.31 -17.72
C ASN A 14 7.69 24.52 -16.98
N GLN A 15 7.39 24.02 -15.79
CA GLN A 15 8.31 23.17 -15.03
C GLN A 15 7.98 21.72 -15.32
N ALA A 16 9.00 20.92 -15.64
CA ALA A 16 8.83 19.48 -15.72
C ALA A 16 8.42 18.95 -14.34
N PHE A 17 7.31 18.20 -14.30
CA PHE A 17 6.90 17.49 -13.08
C PHE A 17 7.80 16.26 -12.91
N GLU A 18 8.95 16.46 -12.26
CA GLU A 18 9.82 15.36 -11.88
C GLU A 18 9.18 14.53 -10.76
N ASN A 19 9.48 13.23 -10.70
CA ASN A 19 9.01 12.41 -9.59
C ASN A 19 9.60 12.91 -8.26
N LEU A 20 8.78 12.92 -7.21
CA LEU A 20 9.21 13.15 -5.84
C LEU A 20 10.15 12.04 -5.37
N ALA A 21 11.18 12.40 -4.61
CA ALA A 21 12.08 11.42 -4.01
C ALA A 21 11.32 10.52 -3.00
N PRO A 22 11.74 9.26 -2.77
CA PRO A 22 11.10 8.40 -1.77
C PRO A 22 11.31 8.91 -0.33
N ALA A 23 10.32 9.60 0.22
CA ALA A 23 10.36 10.19 1.57
C ALA A 23 8.96 10.29 2.18
N TRP A 24 8.88 10.78 3.41
CA TRP A 24 7.63 11.22 4.00
C TRP A 24 7.38 12.68 3.62
N TYR A 25 6.16 12.98 3.20
CA TYR A 25 5.71 14.32 2.84
C TYR A 25 4.42 14.62 3.58
N THR A 26 4.17 15.87 3.96
CA THR A 26 2.85 16.25 4.44
C THR A 26 1.99 16.62 3.23
N ALA A 27 0.84 15.98 3.11
CA ALA A 27 -0.11 16.17 2.04
C ALA A 27 -1.54 16.22 2.60
N MET A 28 -2.48 16.67 1.79
CA MET A 28 -3.91 16.62 2.10
C MET A 28 -4.68 16.06 0.91
N ILE A 29 -5.79 15.37 1.17
CA ILE A 29 -6.68 14.89 0.11
C ILE A 29 -7.42 16.09 -0.47
N THR A 30 -7.33 16.29 -1.78
CA THR A 30 -7.99 17.38 -2.51
C THR A 30 -9.22 16.92 -3.28
N ASP A 31 -9.25 15.65 -3.70
CA ASP A 31 -10.40 15.05 -4.36
C ASP A 31 -10.49 13.55 -4.04
N SER A 32 -11.72 13.03 -4.10
CA SER A 32 -11.98 11.60 -3.98
C SER A 32 -13.17 11.21 -4.83
N THR A 33 -12.98 10.25 -5.74
CA THR A 33 -14.04 9.83 -6.68
C THR A 33 -14.11 8.31 -6.77
N MET A 34 -15.32 7.76 -6.67
CA MET A 34 -15.58 6.34 -6.93
C MET A 34 -15.59 6.06 -8.43
N LYS A 35 -14.76 5.10 -8.87
CA LYS A 35 -14.62 4.71 -10.28
C LYS A 35 -14.73 3.20 -10.43
N ALA A 36 -15.30 2.75 -11.55
CA ALA A 36 -15.33 1.33 -11.90
C ALA A 36 -13.93 0.84 -12.29
N THR A 37 -13.61 -0.42 -11.98
CA THR A 37 -12.42 -1.10 -12.51
C THR A 37 -12.52 -1.24 -14.03
N LYS A 38 -11.38 -1.39 -14.71
CA LYS A 38 -11.37 -1.61 -16.17
C LYS A 38 -12.14 -2.86 -16.58
N GLY A 39 -12.21 -3.87 -15.71
CA GLY A 39 -12.97 -5.10 -15.92
C GLY A 39 -14.48 -4.96 -15.70
N GLY A 40 -14.95 -3.87 -15.10
CA GLY A 40 -16.36 -3.63 -14.79
C GLY A 40 -16.94 -4.49 -13.66
N ASP A 41 -16.11 -5.31 -13.03
CA ASP A 41 -16.44 -6.28 -11.96
C ASP A 41 -16.24 -5.72 -10.55
N GLY A 42 -15.82 -4.46 -10.44
CA GLY A 42 -15.54 -3.82 -9.16
C GLY A 42 -15.47 -2.31 -9.26
N SER A 43 -15.17 -1.69 -8.12
CA SER A 43 -14.95 -0.26 -8.01
C SER A 43 -13.85 0.07 -7.01
N TYR A 44 -13.21 1.21 -7.23
CA TYR A 44 -12.18 1.74 -6.35
C TYR A 44 -12.45 3.21 -6.06
N LEU A 45 -12.00 3.66 -4.89
CA LEU A 45 -11.91 5.06 -4.56
C LEU A 45 -10.57 5.59 -5.09
N GLU A 46 -10.61 6.48 -6.07
CA GLU A 46 -9.43 7.24 -6.50
C GLU A 46 -9.29 8.46 -5.61
N ILE A 47 -8.13 8.59 -4.96
CA ILE A 47 -7.81 9.70 -4.06
C ILE A 47 -6.74 10.54 -4.74
N GLU A 48 -7.00 11.84 -4.86
CA GLU A 48 -6.00 12.84 -5.23
C GLU A 48 -5.46 13.49 -3.94
N LEU A 49 -4.13 13.50 -3.81
CA LEU A 49 -3.45 14.17 -2.71
C LEU A 49 -2.57 15.29 -3.24
N GLU A 50 -2.58 16.43 -2.57
CA GLU A 50 -1.70 17.55 -2.84
C GLU A 50 -0.67 17.66 -1.71
N VAL A 51 0.62 17.65 -2.09
CA VAL A 51 1.72 17.91 -1.16
C VAL A 51 1.65 19.35 -0.70
N VAL A 52 1.75 19.56 0.62
CA VAL A 52 1.76 20.90 1.25
C VAL A 52 3.10 21.20 1.92
N ALA A 53 3.87 20.18 2.32
CA ALA A 53 5.20 20.36 2.88
C ALA A 53 6.19 19.25 2.46
N PRO A 54 7.48 19.61 2.25
CA PRO A 54 8.07 20.96 2.35
C PRO A 54 7.66 21.86 1.17
N ALA A 55 7.69 23.19 1.37
CA ALA A 55 7.15 24.19 0.45
C ALA A 55 7.69 24.09 -1.01
N GLN A 56 8.93 23.63 -1.20
CA GLN A 56 9.52 23.42 -2.52
C GLN A 56 8.78 22.38 -3.38
N PHE A 57 7.98 21.51 -2.75
CA PHE A 57 7.19 20.48 -3.40
C PHE A 57 5.68 20.73 -3.27
N ALA A 58 5.28 21.89 -2.73
CA ALA A 58 3.88 22.24 -2.55
C ALA A 58 3.14 22.30 -3.89
N GLY A 59 1.89 21.85 -3.93
CA GLY A 59 1.08 21.79 -5.15
C GLY A 59 1.34 20.57 -6.03
N ARG A 60 2.30 19.71 -5.68
CA ARG A 60 2.52 18.45 -6.41
C ARG A 60 1.44 17.45 -6.06
N LYS A 61 0.89 16.80 -7.09
CA LYS A 61 -0.17 15.82 -6.95
C LYS A 61 0.35 14.40 -6.86
N LEU A 62 -0.28 13.61 -6.00
CA LEU A 62 -0.11 12.17 -5.84
C LEU A 62 -1.47 11.51 -6.00
N TRP A 63 -1.49 10.27 -6.45
CA TRP A 63 -2.71 9.49 -6.59
C TRP A 63 -2.59 8.16 -5.87
N ASP A 64 -3.67 7.78 -5.19
CA ASP A 64 -3.83 6.44 -4.61
C ASP A 64 -5.18 5.85 -5.02
N ARG A 65 -5.26 4.52 -5.11
CA ARG A 65 -6.45 3.79 -5.56
C ARG A 65 -6.79 2.68 -4.59
N LEU A 66 -7.87 2.86 -3.85
CA LEU A 66 -8.33 1.92 -2.85
C LEU A 66 -9.42 1.03 -3.47
N ASN A 67 -9.08 -0.23 -3.75
CA ASN A 67 -9.99 -1.22 -4.35
C ASN A 67 -11.05 -1.72 -3.36
N LEU A 68 -11.99 -0.86 -2.97
CA LEU A 68 -12.99 -1.12 -1.92
C LEU A 68 -14.01 -2.20 -2.31
N ASN A 69 -14.21 -2.45 -3.61
CA ASN A 69 -15.05 -3.51 -4.12
C ASN A 69 -14.33 -4.24 -5.27
N ASN A 70 -14.01 -5.52 -5.10
CA ASN A 70 -13.30 -6.33 -6.08
C ASN A 70 -13.59 -7.82 -5.82
N PRO A 71 -13.67 -8.68 -6.84
CA PRO A 71 -13.76 -10.14 -6.63
C PRO A 71 -12.57 -10.73 -5.88
N ASN A 72 -11.40 -10.09 -5.91
CA ASN A 72 -10.25 -10.48 -5.12
C ASN A 72 -10.36 -9.93 -3.69
N GLU A 73 -10.79 -10.76 -2.76
CA GLU A 73 -10.94 -10.42 -1.33
C GLU A 73 -9.66 -9.85 -0.72
N LYS A 74 -8.48 -10.29 -1.16
CA LYS A 74 -7.21 -9.77 -0.64
C LYS A 74 -6.97 -8.31 -1.04
N ALA A 75 -7.38 -7.93 -2.25
CA ALA A 75 -7.29 -6.53 -2.70
C ALA A 75 -8.23 -5.64 -1.89
N VAL A 76 -9.43 -6.14 -1.58
CA VAL A 76 -10.41 -5.46 -0.74
C VAL A 76 -9.88 -5.28 0.69
N GLU A 77 -9.33 -6.33 1.29
CA GLU A 77 -8.72 -6.28 2.63
C GLU A 77 -7.61 -5.20 2.71
N ILE A 78 -6.71 -5.18 1.72
CA ILE A 78 -5.64 -4.17 1.65
C ILE A 78 -6.23 -2.76 1.50
N ALA A 79 -7.27 -2.59 0.67
CA ALA A 79 -7.92 -1.30 0.50
C ALA A 79 -8.56 -0.78 1.80
N TYR A 80 -9.22 -1.65 2.57
CA TYR A 80 -9.79 -1.29 3.87
C TYR A 80 -8.70 -1.01 4.94
N GLN A 81 -7.59 -1.74 4.92
CA GLN A 81 -6.44 -1.45 5.78
C GLN A 81 -5.84 -0.07 5.46
N THR A 82 -5.70 0.26 4.18
CA THR A 82 -5.23 1.59 3.75
C THR A 82 -6.23 2.69 4.13
N LEU A 83 -7.53 2.48 3.92
CA LEU A 83 -8.57 3.44 4.33
C LEU A 83 -8.52 3.68 5.85
N SER A 84 -8.38 2.62 6.64
CA SER A 84 -8.21 2.72 8.09
C SER A 84 -6.98 3.57 8.46
N ALA A 85 -5.84 3.36 7.80
CA ALA A 85 -4.65 4.18 8.03
C ALA A 85 -4.89 5.67 7.72
N ILE A 86 -5.64 6.00 6.68
CA ILE A 86 -6.04 7.39 6.36
C ILE A 86 -6.97 7.95 7.45
N CYS A 87 -7.98 7.20 7.88
CA CYS A 87 -8.88 7.60 8.97
C CYS A 87 -8.12 7.89 10.26
N HIS A 88 -7.15 7.04 10.61
CA HIS A 88 -6.27 7.27 11.77
C HIS A 88 -5.32 8.46 11.57
N ALA A 89 -4.79 8.66 10.36
CA ALA A 89 -3.89 9.76 10.06
C ALA A 89 -4.58 11.13 10.08
N THR A 90 -5.85 11.18 9.67
CA THR A 90 -6.69 12.39 9.68
C THR A 90 -7.41 12.63 11.01
N GLY A 91 -7.52 11.59 11.85
CA GLY A 91 -8.31 11.64 13.09
C GLY A 91 -9.81 11.42 12.90
N VAL A 92 -10.28 11.21 11.66
CA VAL A 92 -11.69 10.92 11.34
C VAL A 92 -11.91 9.40 11.39
N ILE A 93 -12.18 8.88 12.58
CA ILE A 93 -12.25 7.42 12.80
C ILE A 93 -13.52 6.78 12.21
N GLN A 94 -14.63 7.52 12.20
CA GLN A 94 -15.92 7.05 11.66
C GLN A 94 -16.22 7.87 10.41
N VAL A 95 -15.94 7.30 9.24
CA VAL A 95 -16.14 7.95 7.94
C VAL A 95 -17.39 7.40 7.26
N GLN A 96 -18.32 8.30 6.90
CA GLN A 96 -19.52 7.94 6.14
C GLN A 96 -19.41 8.34 4.66
N ASP A 97 -18.61 9.38 4.39
CA ASP A 97 -18.37 9.95 3.08
C ASP A 97 -16.89 10.31 2.96
N SER A 98 -16.25 9.99 1.83
CA SER A 98 -14.83 10.24 1.62
C SER A 98 -14.47 11.74 1.61
N GLN A 99 -15.43 12.63 1.35
CA GLN A 99 -15.22 14.09 1.46
C GLN A 99 -14.87 14.53 2.88
N GLN A 100 -15.25 13.76 3.91
CA GLN A 100 -14.90 14.07 5.30
C GLN A 100 -13.40 13.99 5.56
N LEU A 101 -12.63 13.33 4.68
CA LEU A 101 -11.18 13.19 4.78
C LEU A 101 -10.42 14.30 4.03
N HIS A 102 -11.14 15.16 3.30
CA HIS A 102 -10.53 16.21 2.46
C HIS A 102 -9.95 17.35 3.29
N ASN A 103 -8.88 17.96 2.77
CA ASN A 103 -8.23 19.15 3.34
C ASN A 103 -7.72 18.96 4.79
N ILE A 104 -7.51 17.71 5.23
CA ILE A 104 -6.88 17.40 6.52
C ILE A 104 -5.42 17.00 6.26
N PRO A 105 -4.43 17.75 6.81
CA PRO A 105 -3.03 17.41 6.65
C PRO A 105 -2.69 16.06 7.28
N MET A 106 -1.94 15.24 6.55
CA MET A 106 -1.40 13.97 7.00
C MET A 106 -0.03 13.69 6.37
N ASP A 107 0.78 12.85 6.99
CA ASP A 107 2.05 12.42 6.43
C ASP A 107 1.84 11.21 5.51
N VAL A 108 2.32 11.31 4.28
CA VAL A 108 2.24 10.27 3.24
C VAL A 108 3.63 9.77 2.89
N LYS A 109 3.81 8.45 2.85
CA LYS A 109 5.07 7.84 2.41
C LYS A 109 5.04 7.71 0.89
N VAL A 110 5.88 8.48 0.22
CA VAL A 110 6.07 8.37 -1.23
C VAL A 110 7.15 7.33 -1.52
N GLY A 111 6.89 6.48 -2.50
CA GLY A 111 7.82 5.55 -3.12
C GLY A 111 7.84 5.68 -4.63
N MET A 112 8.48 4.72 -5.29
CA MET A 112 8.51 4.60 -6.75
C MET A 112 7.93 3.26 -7.16
N SER A 113 6.99 3.28 -8.10
CA SER A 113 6.43 2.06 -8.67
C SER A 113 7.51 1.25 -9.38
N LYS A 114 7.27 -0.06 -9.45
CA LYS A 114 8.05 -0.92 -10.33
C LYS A 114 7.81 -0.52 -11.78
N VAL A 115 8.87 -0.56 -12.57
CA VAL A 115 8.81 -0.46 -14.03
C VAL A 115 8.15 -1.72 -14.57
N THR A 116 7.23 -1.56 -15.52
CA THR A 116 6.60 -2.67 -16.24
C THR A 116 6.69 -2.41 -17.74
N GLU A 117 6.44 -3.42 -18.58
CA GLU A 117 6.40 -3.22 -20.03
C GLU A 117 5.36 -2.17 -20.45
N GLN A 118 4.25 -2.08 -19.72
CA GLN A 118 3.19 -1.09 -19.95
C GLN A 118 3.54 0.30 -19.42
N TYR A 119 4.45 0.39 -18.44
CA TYR A 119 4.90 1.63 -17.81
C TYR A 119 6.42 1.59 -17.63
N PRO A 120 7.19 1.97 -18.68
CA PRO A 120 8.64 1.83 -18.69
C PRO A 120 9.37 2.80 -17.74
N GLU A 121 8.67 3.83 -17.25
CA GLU A 121 9.21 4.82 -16.32
C GLU A 121 8.65 4.60 -14.90
N PRO A 122 9.49 4.69 -13.86
CA PRO A 122 9.00 4.68 -12.49
C PRO A 122 8.11 5.91 -12.25
N ARG A 123 6.99 5.73 -11.55
CA ARG A 123 6.11 6.83 -11.11
C ARG A 123 6.03 6.87 -9.60
N ASN A 124 5.70 8.03 -9.05
CA ASN A 124 5.37 8.09 -7.63
C ASN A 124 4.19 7.19 -7.29
N GLU A 125 4.31 6.52 -6.15
CA GLU A 125 3.24 5.73 -5.55
C GLU A 125 3.19 6.01 -4.05
N VAL A 126 1.99 5.96 -3.47
CA VAL A 126 1.83 6.09 -2.03
C VAL A 126 2.01 4.72 -1.39
N LYS A 127 2.79 4.67 -0.32
CA LYS A 127 3.16 3.44 0.40
C LYS A 127 2.61 3.36 1.82
N GLY A 128 2.08 4.46 2.34
CA GLY A 128 1.55 4.49 3.69
C GLY A 128 1.17 5.88 4.14
N TYR A 129 0.43 5.91 5.26
CA TYR A 129 -0.17 7.10 5.86
C TYR A 129 0.13 7.11 7.35
N ARG A 130 0.30 8.29 7.93
CA ARG A 130 0.39 8.49 9.38
C ARG A 130 -0.02 9.93 9.76
N PRO A 131 -0.36 10.19 11.03
CA PRO A 131 -0.58 11.56 11.50
C PRO A 131 0.66 12.44 11.28
N VAL A 132 0.46 13.74 11.06
CA VAL A 132 1.56 14.71 10.85
C VAL A 132 2.54 14.67 12.01
N GLN A 133 3.81 14.41 11.72
CA GLN A 133 4.83 14.31 12.77
C GLN A 133 5.15 15.71 13.34
N GLY A 134 4.84 15.94 14.62
CA GLY A 134 5.09 17.22 15.31
C GLY A 134 3.92 18.20 15.31
N GLY A 135 2.79 17.86 14.67
CA GLY A 135 1.53 18.61 14.74
C GLY A 135 0.50 17.78 15.48
N GLY A 136 0.10 18.25 16.67
CA GLY A 136 -0.89 17.59 17.51
C GLY A 136 -2.16 17.24 16.73
N ASN A 137 -2.65 16.04 16.98
CA ASN A 137 -3.97 15.55 16.63
C ASN A 137 -5.01 16.69 16.71
N VAL A 138 -5.48 17.20 15.56
CA VAL A 138 -6.56 18.20 15.53
C VAL A 138 -7.95 17.57 15.67
N GLY A 139 -8.01 16.24 15.87
CA GLY A 139 -9.19 15.56 16.37
C GLY A 139 -9.30 15.76 17.88
N GLY A 140 -10.20 16.66 18.30
CA GLY A 140 -10.52 16.88 19.71
C GLY A 140 -10.89 15.57 20.41
N ALA A 141 -9.99 15.09 21.26
CA ALA A 141 -10.34 14.12 22.28
C ALA A 141 -11.13 14.84 23.38
N PRO A 142 -12.30 14.33 23.83
CA PRO A 142 -12.98 14.90 24.98
C PRO A 142 -12.05 14.77 26.18
N GLN A 143 -11.63 15.91 26.73
CA GLN A 143 -10.92 15.97 28.00
C GLN A 143 -11.81 15.29 29.04
N ALA A 144 -11.37 14.15 29.57
CA ALA A 144 -11.98 13.53 30.73
C ALA A 144 -11.90 14.56 31.87
N MET A 145 -13.06 15.11 32.23
CA MET A 145 -13.23 16.03 33.33
C MET A 145 -12.78 15.34 34.62
N GLY A 146 -11.71 15.88 35.22
CA GLY A 146 -11.20 15.41 36.50
C GLY A 146 -12.29 15.47 37.57
N ALA A 147 -12.47 14.36 38.29
CA ALA A 147 -13.41 14.27 39.41
C ALA A 147 -12.93 15.14 40.59
N PRO A 148 -13.84 15.80 41.35
CA PRO A 148 -13.45 16.59 42.53
C PRO A 148 -13.00 15.68 43.68
N GLN A 149 -11.86 16.00 44.29
CA GLN A 149 -11.40 15.36 45.52
C GLN A 149 -12.18 15.90 46.72
N ALA A 150 -12.73 14.99 47.55
CA ALA A 150 -13.38 15.34 48.81
C ALA A 150 -12.35 15.55 49.95
N PRO A 151 -12.61 16.42 50.95
CA PRO A 151 -11.67 16.68 52.05
C PRO A 151 -11.79 15.59 53.13
N GLN A 152 -10.67 14.96 53.46
CA GLN A 152 -10.55 14.04 54.59
C GLN A 152 -10.37 14.80 55.90
N GLY A 153 -11.29 14.59 56.85
CA GLY A 153 -11.11 14.93 58.25
C GLY A 153 -11.53 13.75 59.12
N ALA A 154 -10.58 13.17 59.86
CA ALA A 154 -10.80 12.39 61.08
C ALA A 154 -9.46 12.14 61.83
N PRO A 155 -9.48 11.95 63.16
CA PRO A 155 -8.37 12.27 64.06
C PRO A 155 -7.45 11.08 64.38
N GLN A 156 -6.26 11.44 64.88
CA GLN A 156 -5.16 10.57 65.28
C GLN A 156 -5.47 9.74 66.55
N ALA A 157 -4.95 8.51 66.60
CA ALA A 157 -4.77 7.71 67.81
C ALA A 157 -3.30 7.24 67.92
N PRO A 158 -2.76 7.01 69.14
CA PRO A 158 -1.32 7.08 69.40
C PRO A 158 -0.56 5.76 69.29
N GLN A 159 0.77 5.94 69.27
CA GLN A 159 1.86 4.98 69.06
C GLN A 159 1.90 3.79 70.04
N GLY A 160 2.28 2.64 69.47
CA GLY A 160 2.93 1.52 70.16
C GLY A 160 3.83 0.77 69.17
N ALA A 161 5.14 0.75 69.44
CA ALA A 161 6.17 -0.07 68.77
C ALA A 161 6.43 -1.35 69.64
N PRO A 162 7.21 -2.38 69.24
CA PRO A 162 8.21 -2.40 68.14
C PRO A 162 8.34 -3.69 67.27
N GLN A 163 9.04 -3.48 66.13
CA GLN A 163 9.90 -4.36 65.32
C GLN A 163 9.62 -5.86 65.13
N ALA A 164 9.49 -6.24 63.85
CA ALA A 164 10.18 -7.40 63.28
C ALA A 164 10.52 -7.15 61.81
N ALA A 165 11.76 -7.46 61.45
CA ALA A 165 12.33 -7.32 60.10
C ALA A 165 11.67 -8.28 59.11
N ALA A 166 11.44 -7.83 57.87
CA ALA A 166 11.20 -8.72 56.74
C ALA A 166 11.73 -8.08 55.44
N GLN A 167 12.48 -8.92 54.73
CA GLN A 167 13.36 -8.61 53.61
C GLN A 167 12.59 -8.21 52.35
N ALA A 168 13.19 -7.30 51.57
CA ALA A 168 12.77 -6.98 50.22
C ALA A 168 12.99 -8.18 49.29
N GLN A 169 11.93 -8.69 48.67
CA GLN A 169 12.00 -9.56 47.51
C GLN A 169 11.60 -8.75 46.27
N ALA A 170 12.52 -8.69 45.31
CA ALA A 170 12.28 -8.17 43.97
C ALA A 170 11.39 -9.14 43.16
N PRO A 171 10.46 -8.66 42.33
CA PRO A 171 9.67 -9.53 41.47
C PRO A 171 10.51 -10.05 40.29
N GLN A 172 10.57 -11.37 40.15
CA GLN A 172 11.18 -12.05 39.01
C GLN A 172 10.34 -11.87 37.75
N GLN A 173 11.03 -11.62 36.63
CA GLN A 173 10.47 -11.58 35.29
C GLN A 173 10.07 -12.99 34.86
N GLN A 174 8.81 -13.16 34.43
CA GLN A 174 8.32 -14.41 33.85
C GLN A 174 8.67 -14.44 32.36
N GLN A 175 9.58 -15.35 32.03
CA GLN A 175 9.86 -15.76 30.65
C GLN A 175 8.67 -16.56 30.11
N TRP A 176 8.11 -16.13 28.97
CA TRP A 176 7.13 -16.90 28.22
C TRP A 176 7.82 -18.07 27.52
N GLN A 177 7.45 -19.30 27.89
CA GLN A 177 7.86 -20.52 27.19
C GLN A 177 6.77 -20.94 26.19
N GLN A 178 7.18 -21.28 24.97
CA GLN A 178 6.31 -21.79 23.90
C GLN A 178 5.74 -23.18 24.25
N PRO A 179 4.47 -23.48 23.92
CA PRO A 179 3.94 -24.84 24.03
C PRO A 179 4.30 -25.69 22.80
N GLN A 180 4.96 -26.84 23.06
CA GLN A 180 5.13 -27.95 22.11
C GLN A 180 3.82 -28.73 21.96
N GLN A 181 3.49 -29.14 20.73
CA GLN A 181 2.27 -29.88 20.39
C GLN A 181 2.48 -31.42 20.41
N ALA A 182 1.62 -32.05 21.21
CA ALA A 182 0.91 -33.35 21.20
C ALA A 182 1.43 -34.65 20.50
N PRO A 183 1.06 -35.84 21.05
CA PRO A 183 1.51 -37.17 20.62
C PRO A 183 0.55 -37.95 19.68
N GLN A 184 1.05 -39.11 19.25
CA GLN A 184 0.61 -40.07 18.22
C GLN A 184 -0.61 -40.98 18.53
N GLN A 185 -1.26 -41.40 17.42
CA GLN A 185 -1.82 -42.72 17.06
C GLN A 185 -3.13 -43.26 17.71
N THR A 186 -4.06 -43.67 16.83
CA THR A 186 -4.79 -44.96 16.89
C THR A 186 -5.31 -45.38 15.50
N GLU A 187 -5.40 -46.70 15.29
CA GLU A 187 -5.44 -47.47 14.04
C GLU A 187 -6.83 -47.83 13.46
N ALA A 188 -6.78 -48.42 12.23
CA ALA A 188 -7.61 -49.52 11.66
C ALA A 188 -8.53 -49.17 10.45
N PRO A 189 -8.94 -50.16 9.61
CA PRO A 189 -8.11 -51.06 8.79
C PRO A 189 -8.53 -51.11 7.29
N VAL A 190 -7.70 -51.77 6.48
CA VAL A 190 -7.76 -51.92 5.02
C VAL A 190 -8.84 -52.87 4.48
N THR A 191 -9.38 -52.55 3.30
CA THR A 191 -9.96 -53.52 2.35
C THR A 191 -9.24 -53.43 0.99
N THR A 192 -8.95 -54.61 0.46
CA THR A 192 -8.12 -54.93 -0.71
C THR A 192 -8.83 -54.70 -2.05
N TYR A 193 -8.02 -54.68 -3.12
CA TYR A 193 -8.24 -55.04 -4.54
C TYR A 193 -7.75 -53.91 -5.48
N ASN A 194 -7.09 -54.11 -6.62
CA ASN A 194 -6.22 -55.15 -7.18
C ASN A 194 -5.68 -54.55 -8.51
N GLN A 195 -4.40 -54.85 -8.83
CA GLN A 195 -3.73 -54.79 -10.16
C GLN A 195 -3.12 -53.48 -10.72
N ALA A 196 -1.89 -53.69 -11.24
CA ALA A 196 -0.89 -52.77 -11.80
C ALA A 196 -0.88 -52.85 -13.36
N PRO A 197 0.19 -52.46 -14.11
CA PRO A 197 1.32 -51.54 -13.86
C PRO A 197 1.56 -50.52 -15.01
N GLN A 198 2.49 -49.55 -14.87
CA GLN A 198 3.69 -49.43 -15.74
C GLN A 198 4.47 -48.10 -15.60
N ASN A 199 5.78 -48.29 -15.44
CA ASN A 199 6.92 -47.50 -15.92
C ASN A 199 7.45 -46.27 -15.13
N ALA A 200 8.32 -46.63 -14.17
CA ALA A 200 9.69 -46.15 -13.88
C ALA A 200 10.25 -44.86 -14.51
N ALA A 201 10.76 -43.95 -13.66
CA ALA A 201 12.19 -43.59 -13.52
C ALA A 201 12.43 -42.65 -12.30
N PRO A 202 13.64 -42.64 -11.68
CA PRO A 202 13.83 -42.31 -10.26
C PRO A 202 14.20 -40.85 -9.94
N GLN A 203 13.67 -40.34 -8.82
CA GLN A 203 14.17 -39.13 -8.14
C GLN A 203 15.32 -39.50 -7.20
N GLN A 204 16.47 -38.84 -7.39
CA GLN A 204 17.58 -38.84 -6.45
C GLN A 204 17.26 -37.94 -5.24
N GLN A 205 17.85 -38.34 -4.13
CA GLN A 205 17.55 -37.92 -2.77
C GLN A 205 18.59 -36.87 -2.35
N GLU A 206 18.18 -35.60 -2.25
CA GLU A 206 19.07 -34.54 -1.78
C GLU A 206 18.99 -34.45 -0.26
N GLN A 207 20.12 -34.74 0.40
CA GLN A 207 20.31 -34.64 1.84
C GLN A 207 20.67 -33.21 2.24
N ALA A 208 20.07 -32.72 3.33
CA ALA A 208 20.37 -31.44 3.96
C ALA A 208 21.74 -31.44 4.66
N PRO A 209 22.51 -30.33 4.62
CA PRO A 209 23.60 -30.13 5.55
C PRO A 209 23.23 -29.20 6.72
N GLN A 210 23.74 -29.63 7.88
CA GLN A 210 23.70 -29.00 9.18
C GLN A 210 24.53 -27.72 9.27
N GLN A 211 24.19 -26.94 10.30
CA GLN A 211 24.74 -25.64 10.67
C GLN A 211 26.19 -25.73 11.20
N GLY A 212 26.97 -24.67 10.96
CA GLY A 212 28.25 -24.44 11.65
C GLY A 212 28.95 -23.14 11.26
N GLY A 213 29.12 -22.24 12.25
CA GLY A 213 30.30 -21.37 12.42
C GLY A 213 30.44 -20.13 11.52
N TRP A 214 30.16 -18.95 12.08
CA TRP A 214 30.65 -17.68 11.54
C TRP A 214 32.10 -17.44 12.01
N GLN A 215 33.05 -17.43 11.08
CA GLN A 215 34.40 -16.92 11.34
C GLN A 215 34.94 -16.14 10.13
N ASN A 216 35.41 -14.93 10.42
CA ASN A 216 35.92 -13.91 9.50
C ASN A 216 37.06 -14.40 8.59
N ALA A 217 36.98 -14.11 7.29
CA ALA A 217 38.11 -13.69 6.45
C ALA A 217 37.64 -13.14 5.10
N ALA A 218 38.14 -11.98 4.72
CA ALA A 218 38.22 -11.47 3.34
C ALA A 218 39.72 -11.35 2.97
N PRO A 219 40.12 -11.07 1.72
CA PRO A 219 39.52 -11.38 0.41
C PRO A 219 40.51 -12.14 -0.50
N GLN A 220 40.06 -12.86 -1.54
CA GLN A 220 40.98 -13.23 -2.64
C GLN A 220 40.26 -13.33 -3.99
N GLN A 221 40.86 -12.65 -4.96
CA GLN A 221 40.55 -12.60 -6.38
C GLN A 221 40.66 -13.96 -7.06
N ALA A 222 39.77 -14.24 -8.03
CA ALA A 222 40.13 -14.81 -9.33
C ALA A 222 38.94 -14.75 -10.29
N ALA A 223 39.09 -14.00 -11.39
CA ALA A 223 38.32 -14.19 -12.62
C ALA A 223 38.79 -15.49 -13.32
N PRO A 224 37.95 -16.14 -14.14
CA PRO A 224 38.07 -15.83 -15.57
C PRO A 224 36.74 -15.77 -16.34
N GLN A 225 36.87 -15.06 -17.45
CA GLN A 225 35.96 -14.81 -18.56
C GLN A 225 35.13 -16.02 -19.01
N GLN A 226 33.84 -15.79 -19.28
CA GLN A 226 33.11 -16.54 -20.30
C GLN A 226 32.58 -15.58 -21.37
N GLN A 227 32.92 -15.95 -22.60
CA GLN A 227 32.68 -15.25 -23.85
C GLN A 227 31.20 -15.07 -24.15
N ALA A 228 30.87 -13.84 -24.54
CA ALA A 228 29.69 -13.53 -25.32
C ALA A 228 29.76 -14.23 -26.69
N GLN A 229 28.70 -14.93 -27.06
CA GLN A 229 28.41 -15.29 -28.44
C GLN A 229 27.07 -14.67 -28.82
N ALA A 230 27.14 -13.68 -29.71
CA ALA A 230 26.01 -13.13 -30.43
C ALA A 230 25.73 -14.00 -31.67
N PRO A 231 24.47 -14.25 -32.02
CA PRO A 231 24.09 -14.58 -33.39
C PRO A 231 23.75 -13.29 -34.16
N GLN A 232 24.35 -13.17 -35.34
CA GLN A 232 24.20 -12.05 -36.26
C GLN A 232 22.81 -11.97 -36.89
N GLN A 233 22.51 -10.73 -37.30
CA GLN A 233 21.38 -10.28 -38.10
C GLN A 233 21.26 -11.05 -39.42
N GLN A 234 20.01 -11.32 -39.82
CA GLN A 234 19.65 -11.39 -41.22
C GLN A 234 18.37 -10.58 -41.41
N ALA A 235 18.54 -9.42 -42.03
CA ALA A 235 17.48 -8.54 -42.47
C ALA A 235 16.94 -9.08 -43.79
N ASP A 236 15.67 -9.49 -43.81
CA ASP A 236 14.91 -9.68 -45.04
C ASP A 236 13.68 -8.78 -44.97
N LEU A 237 13.70 -7.77 -45.84
CA LEU A 237 12.62 -6.83 -46.12
C LEU A 237 11.63 -7.51 -47.07
N PRO A 238 10.32 -7.59 -46.76
CA PRO A 238 9.32 -7.80 -47.79
C PRO A 238 8.96 -6.47 -48.48
N PRO A 239 8.68 -6.49 -49.80
CA PRO A 239 8.43 -5.30 -50.60
C PRO A 239 7.05 -4.68 -50.37
N ALA A 240 6.96 -3.41 -50.77
CA ALA A 240 5.78 -2.56 -50.72
C ALA A 240 4.60 -3.12 -51.53
N GLU A 241 3.44 -3.25 -50.89
CA GLU A 241 2.14 -3.49 -51.55
C GLU A 241 1.23 -2.27 -51.37
N GLN A 242 1.29 -1.45 -52.41
CA GLN A 242 0.21 -0.75 -53.11
C GLN A 242 -1.12 -0.50 -52.37
N HIS A 243 -1.43 0.79 -52.25
CA HIS A 243 -2.73 1.32 -51.88
C HIS A 243 -3.75 1.06 -53.01
N PRO A 244 -5.02 0.83 -52.67
CA PRO A 244 -6.08 1.48 -53.42
C PRO A 244 -6.91 2.41 -52.52
N GLN A 245 -6.94 3.63 -53.01
CA GLN A 245 -7.80 4.75 -52.67
C GLN A 245 -9.29 4.40 -52.83
N THR A 246 -10.09 4.60 -51.78
CA THR A 246 -11.53 4.89 -51.91
C THR A 246 -11.93 5.91 -50.84
N ASP A 247 -12.26 7.11 -51.30
CA ASP A 247 -13.14 8.10 -50.66
C ASP A 247 -14.54 7.95 -51.31
N PRO A 248 -15.61 8.64 -50.84
CA PRO A 248 -16.12 8.76 -49.47
C PRO A 248 -17.65 8.49 -49.47
N ALA A 249 -18.31 8.82 -48.36
CA ALA A 249 -19.77 8.96 -48.15
C ALA A 249 -20.47 7.83 -47.39
N GLY A 250 -21.08 8.21 -46.25
CA GLY A 250 -21.96 7.34 -45.49
C GLY A 250 -22.33 7.96 -44.15
N GLN A 251 -23.42 8.72 -44.14
CA GLN A 251 -24.09 9.27 -42.97
C GLN A 251 -24.40 8.18 -41.93
N ALA A 252 -24.16 8.47 -40.65
CA ALA A 252 -24.91 7.82 -39.57
C ALA A 252 -24.96 8.75 -38.34
N ALA A 253 -26.13 9.35 -38.14
CA ALA A 253 -26.52 9.94 -36.88
C ALA A 253 -26.63 8.81 -35.84
N ALA A 254 -25.80 8.85 -34.80
CA ALA A 254 -25.98 8.00 -33.63
C ALA A 254 -26.93 8.71 -32.66
N GLN A 255 -28.15 8.20 -32.61
CA GLN A 255 -29.14 8.52 -31.59
C GLN A 255 -28.59 8.11 -30.22
N ALA A 256 -28.74 9.01 -29.24
CA ALA A 256 -28.44 8.73 -27.85
C ALA A 256 -29.47 7.74 -27.31
N ASP A 257 -29.07 6.47 -27.19
CA ASP A 257 -29.84 5.45 -26.49
C ASP A 257 -29.70 5.69 -24.97
N VAL A 258 -30.82 6.07 -24.35
CA VAL A 258 -30.93 6.34 -22.92
C VAL A 258 -31.13 4.99 -22.21
N PRO A 259 -30.31 4.62 -21.21
CA PRO A 259 -30.43 3.31 -20.57
C PRO A 259 -31.75 3.20 -19.75
N PRO A 260 -32.38 2.01 -19.70
CA PRO A 260 -33.76 1.81 -19.24
C PRO A 260 -34.01 2.00 -17.73
N TRP A 261 -33.07 2.56 -16.98
CA TRP A 261 -33.22 2.87 -15.56
C TRP A 261 -33.40 4.38 -15.28
N LEU A 262 -33.31 5.25 -16.29
CA LEU A 262 -33.46 6.71 -16.14
C LEU A 262 -34.90 7.21 -16.39
N ALA A 263 -35.89 6.32 -16.56
CA ALA A 263 -37.25 6.68 -17.00
C ALA A 263 -38.29 6.87 -15.87
N ASN A 264 -37.95 6.68 -14.60
CA ASN A 264 -38.93 6.77 -13.49
C ASN A 264 -38.49 7.76 -12.40
N GLN A 265 -38.66 9.05 -12.66
CA GLN A 265 -38.86 10.08 -11.63
C GLN A 265 -39.76 11.20 -12.16
N GLN A 266 -41.04 10.89 -12.35
CA GLN A 266 -42.13 11.85 -12.17
C GLN A 266 -43.30 11.12 -11.51
N GLY A 267 -43.47 11.41 -10.23
CA GLY A 267 -44.58 11.02 -9.37
C GLY A 267 -44.55 11.92 -8.16
#